data_AF-A0A8T5RWS3-F1
#
_entry.id   AF-A0A8T5RWS3-F1
#
_cell.length_a   1.000
_cell.length_b   1.000
_cell.length_c   1.000
_cell.angle_alpha   90.00
_cell.angle_beta   90.00
_cell.angle_gamma   90.00
#
_symmetry.space_group_name_H-M   'P 1'
#
loop_
_entity.id
_entity.type
_entity.pdbx_description
1 polymer ?
#
loop_
_entity_poly.entity_id
_entity_poly.type
_entity_poly.pdbx_seq_one_letter_code
_entity_poly.pdbx_strand_id
1 'polypeptide(L)'
;LDADLLFDTEILDKIRQEEEKRNIRKVRALSEFSAMYRSNVYEIIKDFIVKYREEIPIIDIKDYIIEFLHESVNALNVLQHITNPDERQIENTYLYQLVKYIEEIIFPRGSNLKIIYEKLLENSIDFYECQRHILQPHTYYREKLESSDYFEIPGISPKVYQIINNITSLYNLDPNFGEFPERENYEIPMILKNDVFLPYIDSIANAEEEAIGKIAERIGLRLIDGIFLAPHEDFVNILLENNYLRENKQSDGIIRLLPQFSNETLIIYYLAFSSQRRGFLSKEFVNWISMNFAFLIYMGILKWKLSDENIFYAIFKDLQTNEKILPYLMKLICFPNYLGVDKMKIRDSVQYRKEIFNFIGSQIDNLKDFISEIANFCIKFEKSNTE
;
A
#
# COMPACT_ATOMS: atom_id res chain seq x y z
N LEU A 1 18.38 35.75 -8.95
CA LEU A 1 18.34 36.19 -10.36
C LEU A 1 18.00 37.67 -10.36
N ASP A 2 18.66 38.47 -11.19
CA ASP A 2 18.22 39.83 -11.48
C ASP A 2 16.94 39.76 -12.33
N ALA A 3 15.92 40.55 -12.00
CA ALA A 3 14.59 40.46 -12.62
C ALA A 3 14.65 40.84 -14.11
N ASP A 4 15.51 41.79 -14.45
CA ASP A 4 15.66 42.29 -15.82
C ASP A 4 16.29 41.24 -16.76
N LEU A 5 17.04 40.27 -16.23
CA LEU A 5 17.62 39.17 -17.00
C LEU A 5 16.58 38.13 -17.46
N LEU A 6 15.36 38.15 -16.91
CA LEU A 6 14.29 37.21 -17.26
C LEU A 6 13.59 37.58 -18.59
N PHE A 7 13.79 38.80 -19.10
CA PHE A 7 13.25 39.24 -20.39
C PHE A 7 13.98 38.63 -21.60
N ASP A 8 15.24 38.25 -21.43
CA ASP A 8 16.10 37.79 -22.52
C ASP A 8 16.23 36.26 -22.49
N THR A 9 15.40 35.60 -23.30
CA THR A 9 15.41 34.16 -23.47
C THR A 9 16.74 33.64 -24.04
N GLU A 10 17.50 34.46 -24.78
CA GLU A 10 18.82 34.08 -25.29
C GLU A 10 19.87 34.05 -24.16
N ILE A 11 19.75 34.95 -23.17
CA ILE A 11 20.59 34.91 -21.96
C ILE A 11 20.26 33.66 -21.14
N LEU A 12 18.99 33.32 -20.98
CA LEU A 12 18.57 32.09 -20.29
C LEU A 12 19.10 30.83 -21.00
N ASP A 13 19.05 30.79 -22.33
CA ASP A 13 19.60 29.68 -23.13
C ASP A 13 21.13 29.57 -23.00
N LYS A 14 21.85 30.70 -22.95
CA LYS A 14 23.30 30.70 -22.70
C LYS A 14 23.64 30.18 -21.30
N ILE A 15 22.91 30.61 -20.27
CA ILE A 15 23.09 30.13 -18.90
C ILE A 15 22.85 28.61 -18.82
N ARG A 16 21.79 28.10 -19.45
CA ARG A 16 21.51 26.66 -19.53
C ARG A 16 22.69 25.90 -20.15
N GLN A 17 23.18 26.35 -21.32
CA GLN A 17 24.29 25.71 -22.02
C GLN A 17 25.59 25.73 -21.21
N GLU A 18 25.85 26.77 -20.43
CA GLU A 18 27.00 26.85 -19.54
C GLU A 18 26.87 25.89 -18.34
N GLU A 19 25.67 25.77 -17.76
CA GLU A 19 25.40 24.84 -16.66
C GLU A 19 25.45 23.38 -17.09
N GLU A 20 24.93 23.02 -18.27
CA GLU A 20 25.04 21.66 -18.82
C GLU A 20 26.51 21.25 -19.02
N LYS A 21 27.37 22.19 -19.40
CA LYS A 21 28.82 21.98 -19.59
C LYS A 21 29.59 21.92 -18.27
N ARG A 22 29.01 22.32 -17.13
CA ARG A 22 29.68 22.19 -15.82
C ARG A 22 29.82 20.70 -15.46
N ASN A 23 31.07 20.23 -15.53
CA ASN A 23 31.48 18.89 -15.14
C ASN A 23 31.39 18.72 -13.61
N ILE A 24 30.45 17.89 -13.16
CA ILE A 24 30.45 17.39 -11.79
C ILE A 24 31.41 16.18 -11.75
N ARG A 25 32.42 16.21 -10.88
CA ARG A 25 33.42 15.13 -10.68
C ARG A 25 32.80 13.87 -10.03
N LYS A 26 31.74 13.29 -10.59
CA LYS A 26 31.10 12.06 -10.11
C LYS A 26 30.82 11.09 -11.26
N VAL A 27 30.52 9.82 -10.92
CA VAL A 27 30.27 8.69 -11.82
C VAL A 27 29.36 9.08 -12.99
N ARG A 28 29.68 8.60 -14.20
CA ARG A 28 29.05 9.01 -15.49
C ARG A 28 27.50 9.04 -15.48
N ALA A 29 26.87 8.07 -14.81
CA ALA A 29 25.40 8.01 -14.67
C ALA A 29 24.82 9.07 -13.72
N LEU A 30 25.56 9.50 -12.69
CA LEU A 30 25.17 10.58 -11.78
C LEU A 30 25.33 11.95 -12.46
N SER A 31 26.37 12.12 -13.28
CA SER A 31 26.57 13.34 -14.06
C SER A 31 25.51 13.51 -15.14
N GLU A 32 25.12 12.43 -15.84
CA GLU A 32 24.06 12.45 -16.85
C GLU A 32 22.70 12.78 -16.23
N PHE A 33 22.36 12.16 -15.10
CA PHE A 33 21.12 12.45 -14.38
C PHE A 33 21.08 13.89 -13.85
N SER A 34 22.20 14.41 -13.35
CA SER A 34 22.29 15.80 -12.87
C SER A 34 22.25 16.83 -14.01
N ALA A 35 22.80 16.51 -15.19
CA ALA A 35 22.67 17.37 -16.38
C ALA A 35 21.22 17.42 -16.87
N MET A 36 20.53 16.28 -16.92
CA MET A 36 19.11 16.21 -17.28
C MET A 36 18.23 17.04 -16.33
N TYR A 37 18.44 16.89 -15.01
CA TYR A 37 17.68 17.66 -14.01
C TYR A 37 17.90 19.17 -14.17
N ARG A 38 19.15 19.59 -14.44
CA ARG A 38 19.47 21.00 -14.68
C ARG A 38 18.78 21.53 -15.94
N SER A 39 18.87 20.83 -17.06
CA SER A 39 18.17 21.20 -18.29
C SER A 39 16.66 21.34 -18.05
N ASN A 40 16.04 20.36 -17.38
CA ASN A 40 14.61 20.38 -17.12
C ASN A 40 14.19 21.56 -16.22
N VAL A 41 14.96 21.87 -15.18
CA VAL A 41 14.70 23.04 -14.32
C VAL A 41 14.73 24.34 -15.12
N TYR A 42 15.71 24.52 -16.00
CA TYR A 42 15.82 25.73 -16.83
C TYR A 42 14.67 25.85 -17.84
N GLU A 43 14.28 24.75 -18.49
CA GLU A 43 13.14 24.75 -19.42
C GLU A 43 11.83 25.07 -18.69
N ILE A 44 11.57 24.48 -17.52
CA ILE A 44 10.37 24.78 -16.72
C ILE A 44 10.31 26.26 -16.33
N ILE A 45 11.43 26.84 -15.88
CA ILE A 45 11.52 28.26 -15.54
C ILE A 45 11.22 29.11 -16.77
N LYS A 46 11.84 28.78 -17.92
CA LYS A 46 11.66 29.51 -19.17
C LYS A 46 10.21 29.47 -19.65
N ASP A 47 9.58 28.29 -19.64
CA ASP A 47 8.19 28.11 -20.03
C ASP A 47 7.23 28.89 -19.13
N PHE A 48 7.48 28.90 -17.82
CA PHE A 48 6.69 29.69 -16.87
C PHE A 48 6.81 31.19 -17.14
N ILE A 49 8.02 31.70 -17.38
CA ILE A 49 8.24 33.12 -17.72
C ILE A 49 7.52 33.46 -19.03
N VAL A 50 7.70 32.66 -20.09
CA VAL A 50 7.08 32.91 -21.40
C VAL A 50 5.57 32.94 -21.30
N LYS A 51 4.98 32.05 -20.49
CA LYS A 51 3.54 31.96 -20.28
C LYS A 51 2.97 33.17 -19.53
N TYR A 52 3.64 33.65 -18.48
CA TYR A 52 3.06 34.62 -17.55
C TYR A 52 3.60 36.05 -17.66
N ARG A 53 4.66 36.29 -18.43
CA ARG A 53 5.29 37.63 -18.59
C ARG A 53 4.36 38.72 -19.13
N GLU A 54 3.25 38.35 -19.77
CA GLU A 54 2.24 39.29 -20.28
C GLU A 54 1.06 39.46 -19.30
N GLU A 55 0.93 38.57 -18.32
CA GLU A 55 -0.22 38.52 -17.40
C GLU A 55 0.10 39.11 -16.02
N ILE A 56 1.32 38.92 -15.52
CA ILE A 56 1.74 39.38 -14.18
C ILE A 56 3.10 40.08 -14.20
N PRO A 57 3.36 40.99 -13.24
CA PRO A 57 4.65 41.67 -13.11
C PRO A 57 5.81 40.68 -12.96
N ILE A 58 6.95 41.01 -13.58
CA ILE A 58 8.13 40.12 -13.60
C ILE A 58 8.77 39.95 -12.23
N ILE A 59 8.65 40.95 -11.36
CA ILE A 59 9.08 40.82 -9.98
C ILE A 59 8.32 39.69 -9.28
N ASP A 60 7.01 39.59 -9.54
CA ASP A 60 6.16 38.54 -8.98
C ASP A 60 6.50 37.17 -9.60
N ILE A 61 6.74 37.11 -10.92
CA ILE A 61 7.21 35.87 -11.60
C ILE A 61 8.50 35.36 -10.96
N LYS A 62 9.47 36.27 -10.73
CA LYS A 62 10.75 35.95 -10.10
C LYS A 62 10.54 35.46 -8.67
N ASP A 63 9.67 36.12 -7.90
CA ASP A 63 9.38 35.74 -6.52
C ASP A 63 8.67 34.37 -6.45
N TYR A 64 7.70 34.09 -7.33
CA TYR A 64 7.07 32.76 -7.47
C TYR A 64 8.08 31.66 -7.81
N ILE A 65 8.98 31.88 -8.79
CA ILE A 65 10.01 30.90 -9.14
C ILE A 65 10.91 30.60 -7.93
N ILE A 66 11.30 31.63 -7.18
CA ILE A 66 12.14 31.48 -5.99
C ILE A 66 11.39 30.69 -4.90
N GLU A 67 10.14 31.02 -4.64
CA GLU A 67 9.29 30.31 -3.68
C GLU A 67 9.11 28.84 -4.05
N PHE A 68 8.74 28.54 -5.30
CA PHE A 68 8.59 27.17 -5.79
C PHE A 68 9.91 26.37 -5.74
N LEU A 69 11.05 27.04 -5.96
CA LEU A 69 12.36 26.43 -5.81
C LEU A 69 12.66 26.12 -4.34
N HIS A 70 12.33 27.01 -3.42
CA HIS A 70 12.49 26.77 -1.98
C HIS A 70 11.64 25.59 -1.50
N GLU A 71 10.37 25.51 -1.91
CA GLU A 71 9.51 24.33 -1.67
C GLU A 71 10.16 23.03 -2.20
N SER A 72 10.65 23.06 -3.44
CA SER A 72 11.31 21.93 -4.09
C SER A 72 12.56 21.46 -3.34
N VAL A 73 13.39 22.40 -2.90
CA VAL A 73 14.57 22.11 -2.08
C VAL A 73 14.17 21.51 -0.74
N ASN A 74 13.12 22.03 -0.09
CA ASN A 74 12.63 21.50 1.17
C ASN A 74 12.12 20.05 1.02
N ALA A 75 11.38 19.74 -0.06
CA ALA A 75 10.96 18.38 -0.35
C ALA A 75 12.15 17.43 -0.56
N LEU A 76 13.17 17.86 -1.32
CA LEU A 76 14.40 17.09 -1.53
C LEU A 76 15.18 16.85 -0.23
N ASN A 77 15.25 17.85 0.64
CA ASN A 77 15.91 17.72 1.95
C ASN A 77 15.23 16.64 2.80
N VAL A 78 13.89 16.62 2.87
CA VAL A 78 13.14 15.58 3.59
C VAL A 78 13.41 14.20 2.99
N LEU A 79 13.35 14.07 1.66
CA LEU A 79 13.65 12.80 0.97
C LEU A 79 15.09 12.34 1.24
N GLN A 80 16.06 13.26 1.28
CA GLN A 80 17.45 12.95 1.63
C GLN A 80 17.58 12.44 3.07
N HIS A 81 16.86 13.05 4.03
CA HIS A 81 16.90 12.61 5.43
C HIS A 81 16.27 11.23 5.63
N ILE A 82 15.19 10.92 4.91
CA ILE A 82 14.55 9.61 4.95
C ILE A 82 15.45 8.52 4.37
N THR A 83 16.24 8.84 3.36
CA THR A 83 17.10 7.89 2.64
C THR A 83 18.43 7.61 3.33
N ASN A 84 18.74 8.33 4.42
CA ASN A 84 19.93 8.18 5.25
C ASN A 84 19.61 8.33 6.75
N PRO A 85 18.86 7.37 7.34
CA PRO A 85 18.38 7.49 8.72
C PRO A 85 19.53 7.42 9.73
N ASP A 86 19.43 8.20 10.82
CA ASP A 86 20.33 8.07 11.97
C ASP A 86 20.03 6.76 12.72
N GLU A 87 20.92 5.78 12.60
CA GLU A 87 20.77 4.46 13.21
C GLU A 87 20.75 4.50 14.75
N ARG A 88 21.16 5.60 15.39
CA ARG A 88 21.17 5.74 16.86
C ARG A 88 19.82 6.13 17.43
N GLN A 89 18.95 6.78 16.65
CA GLN A 89 17.62 7.23 17.06
C GLN A 89 16.57 6.92 15.99
N ILE A 90 16.56 5.67 15.52
CA ILE A 90 15.68 5.21 14.43
C ILE A 90 14.21 5.60 14.68
N GLU A 91 13.73 5.46 15.91
CA GLU A 91 12.34 5.72 16.27
C GLU A 91 11.91 7.17 16.04
N ASN A 92 12.84 8.13 16.11
CA ASN A 92 12.54 9.55 15.88
C ASN A 92 12.70 9.96 14.42
N THR A 93 13.17 9.05 13.55
CA THR A 93 13.34 9.37 12.13
C THR A 93 12.00 9.52 11.43
N TYR A 94 11.91 10.45 10.48
CA TYR A 94 10.74 10.64 9.62
C TYR A 94 10.29 9.32 8.98
N LEU A 95 11.23 8.51 8.49
CA LEU A 95 10.92 7.23 7.86
C LEU A 95 10.23 6.28 8.83
N TYR A 96 10.73 6.18 10.08
CA TYR A 96 10.14 5.30 11.08
C TYR A 96 8.72 5.75 11.41
N GLN A 97 8.53 7.02 11.75
CA GLN A 97 7.25 7.57 12.15
C GLN A 97 6.20 7.43 11.02
N LEU A 98 6.59 7.71 9.78
CA LEU A 98 5.72 7.52 8.61
C LEU A 98 5.37 6.06 8.37
N VAL A 99 6.36 5.16 8.44
CA VAL A 99 6.08 3.72 8.28
C VAL A 99 5.14 3.26 9.39
N LYS A 100 5.35 3.64 10.65
CA LYS A 100 4.47 3.25 11.76
C LYS A 100 3.06 3.82 11.63
N TYR A 101 2.93 5.07 11.22
CA TYR A 101 1.63 5.68 10.96
C TYR A 101 0.86 4.91 9.89
N ILE A 102 1.50 4.62 8.75
CA ILE A 102 0.87 3.88 7.65
C ILE A 102 0.59 2.42 8.06
N GLU A 103 1.54 1.79 8.74
CA GLU A 103 1.45 0.41 9.22
C GLU A 103 0.22 0.21 10.10
N GLU A 104 -0.03 1.10 11.06
CA GLU A 104 -1.18 0.99 11.97
C GLU A 104 -2.54 1.03 11.25
N ILE A 105 -2.64 1.68 10.08
CA ILE A 105 -3.90 1.87 9.35
C ILE A 105 -4.17 0.73 8.36
N ILE A 106 -3.17 0.38 7.54
CA ILE A 106 -3.37 -0.52 6.39
C ILE A 106 -2.71 -1.90 6.52
N PHE A 107 -1.75 -2.09 7.43
CA PHE A 107 -1.07 -3.37 7.62
C PHE A 107 -0.50 -3.48 9.04
N PRO A 108 -1.33 -3.53 10.10
CA PRO A 108 -0.87 -3.33 11.49
C PRO A 108 -0.14 -4.53 12.07
N ARG A 109 0.61 -4.30 13.14
CA ARG A 109 1.17 -5.37 13.99
C ARG A 109 0.32 -5.54 15.25
N GLY A 110 0.33 -6.77 15.76
CA GLY A 110 -0.32 -7.10 17.03
C GLY A 110 0.16 -8.45 17.55
N SER A 111 -0.05 -8.68 18.85
CA SER A 111 0.33 -9.93 19.52
C SER A 111 -0.57 -11.10 19.15
N ASN A 112 -1.78 -10.84 18.67
CA ASN A 112 -2.72 -11.84 18.20
C ASN A 112 -3.59 -11.30 17.06
N LEU A 113 -4.30 -12.19 16.38
CA LEU A 113 -5.11 -11.88 15.21
C LEU A 113 -6.26 -10.90 15.53
N LYS A 114 -6.89 -11.05 16.70
CA LYS A 114 -8.00 -10.23 17.15
C LYS A 114 -7.60 -8.75 17.27
N ILE A 115 -6.49 -8.45 17.94
CA ILE A 115 -5.98 -7.08 18.08
C ILE A 115 -5.69 -6.45 16.71
N ILE A 116 -5.13 -7.24 15.79
CA ILE A 116 -4.84 -6.77 14.43
C ILE A 116 -6.15 -6.48 13.67
N TYR A 117 -7.13 -7.36 13.79
CA TYR A 117 -8.44 -7.22 13.18
C TYR A 117 -9.18 -5.97 13.68
N GLU A 118 -9.18 -5.73 15.00
CA GLU A 118 -9.80 -4.56 15.62
C GLU A 118 -9.18 -3.25 15.11
N LYS A 119 -7.85 -3.15 15.08
CA LYS A 119 -7.14 -1.99 14.50
C LYS A 119 -7.53 -1.73 13.05
N LEU A 120 -7.63 -2.78 12.25
CA LEU A 120 -8.06 -2.66 10.86
C LEU A 120 -9.51 -2.20 10.75
N LEU A 121 -10.40 -2.75 11.57
CA LEU A 121 -11.82 -2.41 11.57
C LEU A 121 -12.06 -0.96 12.00
N GLU A 122 -11.34 -0.46 13.00
CA GLU A 122 -11.41 0.95 13.42
C GLU A 122 -11.11 1.92 12.27
N ASN A 123 -10.17 1.54 11.40
CA ASN A 123 -9.75 2.34 10.25
C ASN A 123 -10.53 2.05 8.97
N SER A 124 -11.36 1.00 8.93
CA SER A 124 -12.01 0.57 7.67
C SER A 124 -13.08 1.57 7.21
N ILE A 125 -13.70 2.30 8.14
CA ILE A 125 -14.71 3.33 7.84
C ILE A 125 -14.18 4.34 6.81
N ASP A 126 -12.94 4.77 6.98
CA ASP A 126 -12.32 5.79 6.13
C ASP A 126 -11.37 5.20 5.08
N PHE A 127 -10.75 4.03 5.37
CA PHE A 127 -9.65 3.48 4.58
C PHE A 127 -9.87 2.05 4.08
N TYR A 128 -11.10 1.53 4.07
CA TYR A 128 -11.37 0.18 3.57
C TYR A 128 -10.84 -0.06 2.16
N GLU A 129 -11.01 0.89 1.23
CA GLU A 129 -10.49 0.73 -0.13
C GLU A 129 -8.95 0.69 -0.17
N CYS A 130 -8.27 1.44 0.69
CA CYS A 130 -6.81 1.32 0.87
C CYS A 130 -6.43 -0.06 1.41
N GLN A 131 -7.10 -0.52 2.46
CA GLN A 131 -6.88 -1.83 3.09
C GLN A 131 -7.11 -2.98 2.09
N ARG A 132 -8.20 -2.91 1.31
CA ARG A 132 -8.49 -3.87 0.24
C ARG A 132 -7.45 -3.81 -0.86
N HIS A 133 -7.02 -2.60 -1.25
CA HIS A 133 -6.02 -2.40 -2.29
C HIS A 133 -4.67 -3.04 -1.94
N ILE A 134 -4.25 -2.97 -0.68
CA ILE A 134 -3.06 -3.67 -0.20
C ILE A 134 -3.15 -5.17 -0.45
N LEU A 135 -4.33 -5.78 -0.39
CA LEU A 135 -4.50 -7.21 -0.65
C LEU A 135 -4.57 -7.58 -2.14
N GLN A 136 -4.73 -6.63 -3.06
CA GLN A 136 -5.08 -6.92 -4.47
C GLN A 136 -3.96 -6.55 -5.46
N PRO A 137 -2.89 -7.36 -5.59
CA PRO A 137 -1.82 -7.10 -6.54
C PRO A 137 -2.32 -7.10 -8.00
N HIS A 138 -1.93 -6.09 -8.79
CA HIS A 138 -2.40 -5.93 -10.17
C HIS A 138 -1.86 -6.91 -11.18
N THR A 139 -0.61 -7.32 -11.00
CA THR A 139 0.01 -8.18 -11.97
C THR A 139 -0.46 -9.60 -11.71
N TYR A 140 -1.09 -10.19 -12.74
CA TYR A 140 -0.91 -11.60 -13.07
C TYR A 140 0.60 -11.86 -13.20
N TYR A 141 1.34 -11.84 -12.09
CA TYR A 141 2.67 -12.41 -12.04
C TYR A 141 2.44 -13.87 -12.38
N ARG A 142 2.85 -14.27 -13.60
CA ARG A 142 2.61 -15.60 -14.17
C ARG A 142 2.58 -16.62 -13.05
N GLU A 143 1.36 -17.07 -12.72
CA GLU A 143 1.18 -18.29 -11.97
C GLU A 143 1.83 -19.35 -12.85
N LYS A 144 3.11 -19.62 -12.62
CA LYS A 144 3.61 -20.94 -12.90
C LYS A 144 2.97 -21.78 -11.82
N LEU A 145 1.78 -22.29 -12.14
CA LEU A 145 1.06 -23.34 -11.40
C LEU A 145 1.92 -24.59 -11.14
N GLU A 146 3.16 -24.63 -11.65
CA GLU A 146 4.07 -25.77 -11.61
C GLU A 146 5.09 -25.75 -10.46
N SER A 147 5.12 -24.76 -9.55
CA SER A 147 6.01 -24.82 -8.36
C SER A 147 5.65 -23.85 -7.23
N SER A 148 5.84 -24.10 -5.95
CA SER A 148 6.04 -25.32 -5.14
C SER A 148 6.08 -24.87 -3.67
N ASP A 149 5.10 -24.11 -3.20
CA ASP A 149 5.03 -23.72 -1.78
C ASP A 149 3.60 -23.32 -1.38
N TYR A 150 2.80 -24.32 -0.99
CA TYR A 150 1.49 -24.12 -0.33
C TYR A 150 1.60 -23.41 1.03
N PHE A 151 2.82 -23.15 1.51
CA PHE A 151 3.14 -22.40 2.71
C PHE A 151 3.09 -20.87 2.52
N GLU A 152 3.28 -20.35 1.31
CA GLU A 152 3.29 -18.91 1.09
C GLU A 152 1.87 -18.32 1.02
N ILE A 153 1.69 -17.14 1.61
CA ILE A 153 0.44 -16.38 1.64
C ILE A 153 0.47 -15.37 0.48
N PRO A 154 -0.36 -15.55 -0.57
CA PRO A 154 -0.47 -14.60 -1.67
C PRO A 154 -1.40 -13.44 -1.32
N GLY A 155 -1.47 -12.43 -2.21
CA GLY A 155 -2.59 -11.50 -2.21
C GLY A 155 -3.90 -12.14 -2.70
N ILE A 156 -5.00 -11.41 -2.59
CA ILE A 156 -6.31 -11.81 -3.09
C ILE A 156 -6.33 -11.66 -4.62
N SER A 157 -6.35 -12.79 -5.31
CA SER A 157 -6.61 -12.84 -6.75
C SER A 157 -8.11 -12.62 -7.04
N PRO A 158 -8.49 -12.30 -8.30
CA PRO A 158 -9.89 -12.21 -8.69
C PRO A 158 -10.68 -13.49 -8.35
N LYS A 159 -10.05 -14.66 -8.48
CA LYS A 159 -10.63 -15.96 -8.14
C LYS A 159 -10.93 -16.06 -6.63
N VAL A 160 -9.96 -15.69 -5.78
CA VAL A 160 -10.15 -15.67 -4.32
C VAL A 160 -11.23 -14.65 -3.91
N TYR A 161 -11.28 -13.49 -4.56
CA TYR A 161 -12.33 -12.51 -4.30
C TYR A 161 -13.73 -13.04 -4.63
N GLN A 162 -13.87 -13.78 -5.74
CA GLN A 162 -15.15 -14.42 -6.07
C GLN A 162 -15.53 -15.53 -5.08
N ILE A 163 -14.55 -16.31 -4.59
CA ILE A 163 -14.76 -17.29 -3.52
C ILE A 163 -15.28 -16.60 -2.26
N ILE A 164 -14.68 -15.48 -1.85
CA ILE A 164 -15.14 -14.66 -0.71
C ILE A 164 -16.61 -14.22 -0.93
N ASN A 165 -16.94 -13.71 -2.12
CA ASN A 165 -18.32 -13.30 -2.43
C ASN A 165 -19.32 -14.46 -2.30
N ASN A 166 -18.96 -15.64 -2.81
CA ASN A 166 -19.81 -16.81 -2.77
C ASN A 166 -20.01 -17.30 -1.31
N ILE A 167 -18.93 -17.34 -0.53
CA ILE A 167 -18.97 -17.63 0.91
C ILE A 167 -19.94 -16.69 1.61
N THR A 168 -19.72 -15.37 1.51
CA THR A 168 -20.58 -14.37 2.17
C THR A 168 -22.05 -14.54 1.78
N SER A 169 -22.31 -14.79 0.50
CA SER A 169 -23.68 -15.00 -0.01
C SER A 169 -24.32 -16.24 0.62
N LEU A 170 -23.64 -17.39 0.59
CA LEU A 170 -24.17 -18.65 1.12
C LEU A 170 -24.39 -18.59 2.63
N TYR A 171 -23.45 -17.99 3.37
CA TYR A 171 -23.60 -17.80 4.81
C TYR A 171 -24.84 -16.97 5.15
N ASN A 172 -25.09 -15.86 4.44
CA ASN A 172 -26.22 -14.98 4.78
C ASN A 172 -27.58 -15.45 4.25
N LEU A 173 -27.61 -16.21 3.13
CA LEU A 173 -28.87 -16.60 2.48
C LEU A 173 -29.39 -17.96 2.94
N ASP A 174 -28.54 -18.97 2.97
CA ASP A 174 -28.96 -20.35 3.25
C ASP A 174 -27.83 -21.18 3.88
N PRO A 175 -27.38 -20.82 5.10
CA PRO A 175 -26.39 -21.61 5.81
C PRO A 175 -27.04 -22.89 6.38
N ASN A 176 -26.30 -23.99 6.31
CA ASN A 176 -26.56 -25.13 7.19
C ASN A 176 -26.11 -24.80 8.61
N PHE A 177 -26.60 -25.55 9.59
CA PHE A 177 -26.18 -25.43 10.99
C PHE A 177 -25.73 -26.79 11.49
N GLY A 178 -24.57 -26.80 12.14
CA GLY A 178 -24.02 -27.99 12.77
C GLY A 178 -23.46 -27.67 14.15
N GLU A 179 -23.20 -28.71 14.92
CA GLU A 179 -22.64 -28.62 16.27
C GLU A 179 -21.33 -27.82 16.26
N PHE A 180 -21.14 -26.95 17.25
CA PHE A 180 -19.88 -26.23 17.46
C PHE A 180 -18.94 -27.12 18.30
N PRO A 181 -17.85 -27.66 17.72
CA PRO A 181 -17.00 -28.61 18.45
C PRO A 181 -16.38 -28.05 19.75
N GLU A 182 -16.17 -26.75 19.80
CA GLU A 182 -15.54 -26.07 20.94
C GLU A 182 -16.52 -25.59 22.01
N ARG A 183 -17.85 -25.59 21.75
CA ARG A 183 -18.86 -25.11 22.70
C ARG A 183 -20.10 -25.97 22.73
N GLU A 184 -20.37 -26.56 23.90
CA GLU A 184 -21.61 -27.29 24.14
C GLU A 184 -22.84 -26.40 23.98
N ASN A 185 -23.91 -26.97 23.42
CA ASN A 185 -25.18 -26.29 23.15
C ASN A 185 -25.12 -25.12 22.16
N TYR A 186 -24.05 -25.03 21.36
CA TYR A 186 -23.95 -24.07 20.28
C TYR A 186 -23.99 -24.75 18.91
N GLU A 187 -24.66 -24.10 17.96
CA GLU A 187 -24.59 -24.43 16.54
C GLU A 187 -23.92 -23.31 15.76
N ILE A 188 -22.98 -23.66 14.88
CA ILE A 188 -22.29 -22.74 13.99
C ILE A 188 -22.82 -22.85 12.56
N PRO A 189 -22.81 -21.75 11.79
CA PRO A 189 -23.19 -21.79 10.40
C PRO A 189 -22.12 -22.51 9.57
N MET A 190 -22.58 -23.32 8.62
CA MET A 190 -21.78 -24.15 7.76
C MET A 190 -22.28 -24.07 6.32
N ILE A 191 -21.38 -24.10 5.34
CA ILE A 191 -21.73 -24.17 3.92
C ILE A 191 -20.99 -25.33 3.27
N LEU A 192 -21.56 -25.90 2.21
CA LEU A 192 -20.92 -27.02 1.51
C LEU A 192 -19.67 -26.52 0.77
N LYS A 193 -18.55 -27.21 0.97
CA LYS A 193 -17.30 -26.95 0.26
C LYS A 193 -17.50 -26.95 -1.26
N ASN A 194 -18.32 -27.87 -1.76
CA ASN A 194 -18.58 -28.00 -3.19
C ASN A 194 -19.35 -26.79 -3.74
N ASP A 195 -20.31 -26.24 -3.01
CA ASP A 195 -21.06 -25.07 -3.48
C ASP A 195 -20.17 -23.83 -3.62
N VAL A 196 -19.09 -23.78 -2.83
CA VAL A 196 -18.10 -22.70 -2.88
C VAL A 196 -17.06 -22.93 -3.98
N PHE A 197 -16.46 -24.12 -4.01
CA PHE A 197 -15.22 -24.36 -4.75
C PHE A 197 -15.39 -25.15 -6.05
N LEU A 198 -16.51 -25.86 -6.26
CA LEU A 198 -16.74 -26.60 -7.51
C LEU A 198 -16.61 -25.72 -8.78
N PRO A 199 -17.04 -24.44 -8.79
CA PRO A 199 -16.84 -23.57 -9.95
C PRO A 199 -15.36 -23.23 -10.25
N TYR A 200 -14.46 -23.59 -9.34
CA TYR A 200 -13.07 -23.14 -9.29
C TYR A 200 -12.05 -24.29 -9.28
N ILE A 201 -12.51 -25.54 -9.28
CA ILE A 201 -11.70 -26.76 -9.24
C ILE A 201 -11.87 -27.45 -10.60
N ASP A 202 -10.78 -27.57 -11.35
CA ASP A 202 -10.77 -28.29 -12.63
C ASP A 202 -10.53 -29.80 -12.42
N SER A 203 -9.94 -30.24 -11.30
CA SER A 203 -9.76 -31.67 -10.97
C SER A 203 -9.56 -31.95 -9.48
N ILE A 204 -10.35 -32.82 -8.84
CA ILE A 204 -10.17 -33.12 -7.39
C ILE A 204 -8.93 -34.02 -7.17
N ALA A 205 -7.73 -33.44 -7.21
CA ALA A 205 -6.48 -34.04 -6.80
C ALA A 205 -6.12 -33.62 -5.37
N ASN A 206 -5.30 -34.41 -4.66
CA ASN A 206 -4.89 -34.11 -3.26
C ASN A 206 -4.29 -32.69 -3.09
N ALA A 207 -3.60 -32.19 -4.11
CA ALA A 207 -3.02 -30.84 -4.10
C ALA A 207 -4.09 -29.73 -4.11
N GLU A 208 -5.25 -29.98 -4.72
CA GLU A 208 -6.37 -29.03 -4.74
C GLU A 208 -7.11 -29.01 -3.40
N GLU A 209 -7.27 -30.16 -2.74
CA GLU A 209 -7.84 -30.24 -1.38
C GLU A 209 -6.99 -29.46 -0.35
N GLU A 210 -5.67 -29.59 -0.41
CA GLU A 210 -4.77 -28.79 0.44
C GLU A 210 -4.89 -27.29 0.14
N ALA A 211 -4.99 -26.92 -1.13
CA ALA A 211 -5.19 -25.53 -1.54
C ALA A 211 -6.52 -24.95 -1.02
N ILE A 212 -7.62 -25.72 -1.07
CA ILE A 212 -8.91 -25.32 -0.50
C ILE A 212 -8.78 -25.06 1.00
N GLY A 213 -8.17 -25.99 1.73
CA GLY A 213 -7.95 -25.85 3.17
C GLY A 213 -7.16 -24.57 3.50
N LYS A 214 -6.11 -24.27 2.71
CA LYS A 214 -5.32 -23.06 2.88
C LYS A 214 -6.07 -21.77 2.53
N ILE A 215 -6.90 -21.77 1.49
CA ILE A 215 -7.74 -20.62 1.15
C ILE A 215 -8.77 -20.38 2.26
N ALA A 216 -9.43 -21.44 2.74
CA ALA A 216 -10.39 -21.36 3.83
C ALA A 216 -9.74 -20.79 5.10
N GLU A 217 -8.57 -21.31 5.50
CA GLU A 217 -7.81 -20.87 6.68
C GLU A 217 -7.54 -19.36 6.64
N ARG A 218 -7.10 -18.83 5.49
CA ARG A 218 -6.79 -17.41 5.30
C ARG A 218 -8.03 -16.51 5.38
N ILE A 219 -9.22 -17.06 5.16
CA ILE A 219 -10.52 -16.37 5.25
C ILE A 219 -11.17 -16.60 6.63
N GLY A 220 -10.51 -17.35 7.54
CA GLY A 220 -11.01 -17.62 8.89
C GLY A 220 -11.91 -18.84 8.98
N LEU A 221 -11.94 -19.67 7.95
CA LEU A 221 -12.75 -20.87 7.86
C LEU A 221 -11.90 -22.15 7.96
N ARG A 222 -12.55 -23.25 8.29
CA ARG A 222 -12.01 -24.61 8.38
C ARG A 222 -12.93 -25.60 7.72
N LEU A 223 -12.37 -26.76 7.39
CA LEU A 223 -13.14 -27.93 6.95
C LEU A 223 -13.56 -28.78 8.14
N ILE A 224 -14.86 -29.10 8.22
CA ILE A 224 -15.44 -30.09 9.13
C ILE A 224 -15.88 -31.29 8.29
N ASP A 225 -15.45 -32.48 8.70
CA ASP A 225 -15.68 -33.77 8.03
C ASP A 225 -15.25 -33.82 6.55
N GLY A 226 -14.39 -32.89 6.13
CA GLY A 226 -13.96 -32.73 4.73
C GLY A 226 -15.05 -32.20 3.77
N ILE A 227 -16.24 -31.89 4.29
CA ILE A 227 -17.45 -31.56 3.52
C ILE A 227 -17.89 -30.12 3.76
N PHE A 228 -17.87 -29.67 5.02
CA PHE A 228 -18.43 -28.38 5.41
C PHE A 228 -17.34 -27.36 5.66
N LEU A 229 -17.54 -26.15 5.15
CA LEU A 229 -16.79 -24.97 5.54
C LEU A 229 -17.50 -24.32 6.73
N ALA A 230 -16.78 -24.15 7.82
CA ALA A 230 -17.26 -23.55 9.06
C ALA A 230 -16.23 -22.53 9.58
N PRO A 231 -16.60 -21.49 10.34
CA PRO A 231 -15.62 -20.58 10.92
C PRO A 231 -14.74 -21.29 11.98
N HIS A 232 -13.48 -20.87 12.08
CA HIS A 232 -12.61 -21.23 13.20
C HIS A 232 -13.09 -20.57 14.50
N GLU A 233 -12.80 -21.17 15.66
CA GLU A 233 -13.19 -20.62 16.96
C GLU A 233 -12.74 -19.16 17.14
N ASP A 234 -11.47 -18.86 16.85
CA ASP A 234 -10.93 -17.50 16.93
C ASP A 234 -11.72 -16.51 16.06
N PHE A 235 -12.16 -16.96 14.87
CA PHE A 235 -12.96 -16.13 14.00
C PHE A 235 -14.40 -15.97 14.50
N VAL A 236 -15.02 -17.03 15.04
CA VAL A 236 -16.33 -16.94 15.70
C VAL A 236 -16.31 -15.91 16.83
N ASN A 237 -15.24 -15.89 17.63
CA ASN A 237 -15.08 -14.91 18.72
C ASN A 237 -15.04 -13.47 18.18
N ILE A 238 -14.23 -13.22 17.15
CA ILE A 238 -14.15 -11.92 16.48
C ILE A 238 -15.54 -11.52 15.94
N LEU A 239 -16.25 -12.44 15.28
CA LEU A 239 -17.55 -12.15 14.70
C LEU A 239 -18.62 -11.86 15.77
N LEU A 240 -18.65 -12.60 16.87
CA LEU A 240 -19.61 -12.38 17.96
C LEU A 240 -19.40 -11.01 18.62
N GLU A 241 -18.15 -10.67 18.94
CA GLU A 241 -17.82 -9.41 19.61
C GLU A 241 -18.13 -8.18 18.76
N ASN A 242 -18.02 -8.32 17.43
CA ASN A 242 -18.33 -7.26 16.47
C ASN A 242 -19.75 -7.35 15.91
N ASN A 243 -20.62 -8.17 16.53
CA ASN A 243 -22.02 -8.33 16.14
C ASN A 243 -22.23 -8.76 14.67
N TYR A 244 -21.31 -9.58 14.14
CA TYR A 244 -21.41 -10.22 12.83
C TYR A 244 -21.99 -11.64 12.88
N LEU A 245 -22.13 -12.21 14.10
CA LEU A 245 -22.93 -13.39 14.39
C LEU A 245 -23.97 -13.01 15.45
N ARG A 246 -25.24 -13.34 15.21
CA ARG A 246 -26.34 -13.13 16.16
C ARG A 246 -26.69 -14.45 16.84
N GLU A 247 -26.70 -14.45 18.16
CA GLU A 247 -27.17 -15.59 18.94
C GLU A 247 -28.71 -15.71 18.86
N ASN A 248 -29.20 -16.90 18.54
CA ASN A 248 -30.62 -17.22 18.55
C ASN A 248 -30.87 -18.49 19.38
N LYS A 249 -31.48 -18.32 20.56
CA LYS A 249 -31.80 -19.43 21.45
C LYS A 249 -33.07 -20.16 20.98
N GLN A 250 -32.91 -21.43 20.67
CA GLN A 250 -33.98 -22.31 20.21
C GLN A 250 -34.78 -22.90 21.38
N SER A 251 -35.93 -23.49 21.08
CA SER A 251 -36.84 -24.08 22.06
C SER A 251 -36.26 -25.30 22.79
N ASP A 252 -35.30 -25.97 22.18
CA ASP A 252 -34.52 -27.09 22.76
C ASP A 252 -33.35 -26.63 23.64
N GLY A 253 -33.13 -25.32 23.76
CA GLY A 253 -32.05 -24.73 24.55
C GLY A 253 -30.75 -24.51 23.77
N ILE A 254 -30.65 -24.99 22.53
CA ILE A 254 -29.48 -24.81 21.66
C ILE A 254 -29.40 -23.34 21.19
N ILE A 255 -28.20 -22.78 21.19
CA ILE A 255 -27.93 -21.42 20.70
C ILE A 255 -27.36 -21.52 19.29
N ARG A 256 -28.14 -21.05 18.31
CA ARG A 256 -27.74 -21.00 16.91
C ARG A 256 -27.10 -19.66 16.57
N LEU A 257 -25.90 -19.68 15.99
CA LEU A 257 -25.19 -18.48 15.57
C LEU A 257 -25.56 -18.11 14.13
N LEU A 258 -26.37 -17.07 13.96
CA LEU A 258 -26.84 -16.60 12.66
C LEU A 258 -25.86 -15.57 12.08
N PRO A 259 -25.30 -15.79 10.87
CA PRO A 259 -24.37 -14.84 10.25
C PRO A 259 -25.05 -13.58 9.72
N GLN A 260 -24.32 -12.47 9.79
CA GLN A 260 -24.72 -11.16 9.26
C GLN A 260 -23.47 -10.32 8.87
N PHE A 261 -22.51 -10.93 8.19
CA PHE A 261 -21.28 -10.28 7.75
C PHE A 261 -21.24 -10.02 6.25
N SER A 262 -20.36 -9.11 5.83
CA SER A 262 -20.15 -8.77 4.41
C SER A 262 -18.80 -9.30 3.91
N ASN A 263 -18.51 -9.06 2.63
CA ASN A 263 -17.19 -9.35 2.07
C ASN A 263 -16.07 -8.57 2.77
N GLU A 264 -16.37 -7.35 3.24
CA GLU A 264 -15.42 -6.51 3.97
C GLU A 264 -14.93 -7.23 5.24
N THR A 265 -15.83 -7.85 5.99
CA THR A 265 -15.48 -8.66 7.17
C THR A 265 -14.44 -9.74 6.84
N LEU A 266 -14.63 -10.47 5.75
CA LEU A 266 -13.74 -11.55 5.31
C LEU A 266 -12.41 -11.02 4.76
N ILE A 267 -12.44 -9.90 4.04
CA ILE A 267 -11.26 -9.24 3.47
C ILE A 267 -10.37 -8.66 4.59
N ILE A 268 -10.98 -8.00 5.57
CA ILE A 268 -10.27 -7.48 6.75
C ILE A 268 -9.67 -8.62 7.57
N TYR A 269 -10.38 -9.74 7.71
CA TYR A 269 -9.81 -10.93 8.33
C TYR A 269 -8.59 -11.47 7.56
N TYR A 270 -8.67 -11.55 6.23
CA TYR A 270 -7.53 -11.97 5.41
C TYR A 270 -6.33 -11.02 5.59
N LEU A 271 -6.59 -9.71 5.65
CA LEU A 271 -5.56 -8.70 5.89
C LEU A 271 -4.93 -8.88 7.28
N ALA A 272 -5.74 -9.13 8.31
CA ALA A 272 -5.27 -9.40 9.66
C ALA A 272 -4.39 -10.67 9.70
N PHE A 273 -4.83 -11.73 9.02
CA PHE A 273 -4.08 -13.00 8.91
C PHE A 273 -2.72 -12.78 8.24
N SER A 274 -2.71 -12.07 7.12
CA SER A 274 -1.49 -11.71 6.38
C SER A 274 -0.56 -10.83 7.22
N SER A 275 -1.12 -9.88 7.96
CA SER A 275 -0.41 -8.97 8.86
C SER A 275 0.23 -9.69 10.04
N GLN A 276 -0.40 -10.76 10.55
CA GLN A 276 0.17 -11.61 11.60
C GLN A 276 1.29 -12.52 11.06
N ARG A 277 1.14 -13.00 9.83
CA ARG A 277 2.00 -14.04 9.23
C ARG A 277 3.01 -13.48 8.21
N ARG A 278 3.59 -12.31 8.48
CA ARG A 278 4.48 -11.58 7.54
C ARG A 278 5.67 -12.39 7.01
N GLY A 279 6.19 -13.32 7.80
CA GLY A 279 7.30 -14.19 7.39
C GLY A 279 6.94 -15.18 6.28
N PHE A 280 5.65 -15.46 6.09
CA PHE A 280 5.13 -16.43 5.12
C PHE A 280 4.53 -15.75 3.89
N LEU A 281 4.60 -14.43 3.76
CA LEU A 281 4.07 -13.74 2.58
C LEU A 281 4.84 -14.16 1.33
N SER A 282 4.12 -14.35 0.23
CA SER A 282 4.73 -14.66 -1.06
C SER A 282 5.62 -13.52 -1.52
N LYS A 283 6.57 -13.85 -2.40
CA LYS A 283 7.49 -12.85 -2.95
C LYS A 283 6.76 -11.70 -3.62
N GLU A 284 5.71 -12.02 -4.37
CA GLU A 284 4.88 -11.08 -5.11
C GLU A 284 4.14 -10.16 -4.15
N PHE A 285 3.58 -10.72 -3.08
CA PHE A 285 2.82 -9.95 -2.12
C PHE A 285 3.71 -9.01 -1.29
N VAL A 286 4.91 -9.46 -0.88
CA VAL A 286 5.92 -8.58 -0.23
C VAL A 286 6.27 -7.40 -1.13
N ASN A 287 6.52 -7.64 -2.42
CA ASN A 287 6.81 -6.56 -3.38
C ASN A 287 5.65 -5.57 -3.49
N TRP A 288 4.41 -6.07 -3.51
CA TRP A 288 3.21 -5.25 -3.62
C TRP A 288 2.99 -4.35 -2.39
N ILE A 289 3.07 -4.91 -1.19
CA ILE A 289 2.96 -4.13 0.06
C ILE A 289 4.07 -3.08 0.11
N SER A 290 5.30 -3.48 -0.22
CA SER A 290 6.45 -2.56 -0.20
C SER A 290 6.29 -1.41 -1.19
N MET A 291 5.74 -1.69 -2.37
CA MET A 291 5.44 -0.66 -3.37
C MET A 291 4.45 0.37 -2.83
N ASN A 292 3.34 -0.12 -2.29
CA ASN A 292 2.28 0.73 -1.75
C ASN A 292 2.80 1.65 -0.65
N PHE A 293 3.54 1.11 0.32
CA PHE A 293 4.14 1.91 1.39
C PHE A 293 5.15 2.94 0.84
N ALA A 294 6.04 2.54 -0.06
CA ALA A 294 7.02 3.45 -0.65
C ALA A 294 6.33 4.58 -1.43
N PHE A 295 5.28 4.27 -2.18
CA PHE A 295 4.50 5.24 -2.94
C PHE A 295 3.73 6.19 -2.03
N LEU A 296 3.04 5.68 -1.01
CA LEU A 296 2.30 6.47 -0.02
C LEU A 296 3.22 7.45 0.72
N ILE A 297 4.40 7.00 1.16
CA ILE A 297 5.41 7.85 1.80
C ILE A 297 5.88 8.93 0.84
N TYR A 298 6.28 8.53 -0.37
CA TYR A 298 6.81 9.47 -1.37
C TYR A 298 5.77 10.55 -1.72
N MET A 299 4.57 10.14 -2.07
CA MET A 299 3.48 11.06 -2.45
C MET A 299 3.01 11.91 -1.28
N GLY A 300 2.96 11.37 -0.06
CA GLY A 300 2.62 12.12 1.15
C GLY A 300 3.61 13.24 1.44
N ILE A 301 4.93 13.00 1.25
CA ILE A 301 5.96 14.03 1.40
C ILE A 301 5.83 15.10 0.33
N LEU A 302 5.61 14.70 -0.93
CA LEU A 302 5.43 15.67 -2.02
C LEU A 302 4.22 16.56 -1.75
N LYS A 303 3.08 15.96 -1.36
CA LYS A 303 1.86 16.71 -1.03
C LYS A 303 2.03 17.62 0.20
N TRP A 304 2.90 17.23 1.13
CA TRP A 304 3.21 18.05 2.30
C TRP A 304 4.10 19.25 1.97
N LYS A 305 5.15 19.05 1.17
CA LYS A 305 6.20 20.06 0.96
C LYS A 305 6.07 20.86 -0.34
N LEU A 306 5.27 20.40 -1.29
CA LEU A 306 5.05 21.07 -2.58
C LEU A 306 3.60 21.49 -2.70
N SER A 307 3.39 22.74 -3.11
CA SER A 307 2.08 23.19 -3.55
C SER A 307 1.68 22.50 -4.87
N ASP A 308 0.38 22.31 -5.08
CA ASP A 308 -0.14 21.74 -6.34
C ASP A 308 0.16 22.66 -7.55
N GLU A 309 0.43 23.94 -7.30
CA GLU A 309 0.80 24.97 -8.29
C GLU A 309 2.30 25.01 -8.59
N ASN A 310 3.11 24.26 -7.84
CA ASN A 310 4.56 24.30 -7.97
C ASN A 310 5.00 23.84 -9.37
N ILE A 311 5.69 24.73 -10.09
CA ILE A 311 6.11 24.48 -11.48
C ILE A 311 7.08 23.29 -11.62
N PHE A 312 7.82 22.96 -10.56
CA PHE A 312 8.79 21.86 -10.55
C PHE A 312 8.19 20.53 -10.14
N TYR A 313 6.91 20.49 -9.75
CA TYR A 313 6.21 19.29 -9.30
C TYR A 313 6.26 18.15 -10.32
N ALA A 314 6.24 18.49 -11.62
CA ALA A 314 6.38 17.53 -12.72
C ALA A 314 7.71 16.76 -12.67
N ILE A 315 8.79 17.35 -12.17
CA ILE A 315 10.09 16.66 -12.06
C ILE A 315 10.02 15.53 -11.02
N PHE A 316 9.29 15.75 -9.92
CA PHE A 316 9.09 14.74 -8.88
C PHE A 316 8.15 13.62 -9.33
N LYS A 317 7.20 13.93 -10.21
CA LYS A 317 6.33 12.92 -10.84
C LYS A 317 6.95 12.26 -12.08
N ASP A 318 8.12 12.73 -12.53
CA ASP A 318 8.78 12.18 -13.70
C ASP A 318 9.08 10.69 -13.51
N LEU A 319 8.92 9.98 -14.60
CA LEU A 319 9.08 8.55 -14.68
C LEU A 319 10.48 8.12 -14.19
N GLN A 320 11.53 8.81 -14.63
CA GLN A 320 12.91 8.47 -14.29
C GLN A 320 13.25 8.78 -12.83
N THR A 321 12.63 9.81 -12.27
CA THR A 321 12.76 10.14 -10.83
C THR A 321 12.14 9.02 -10.00
N ASN A 322 10.92 8.59 -10.35
CA ASN A 322 10.21 7.51 -9.65
C ASN A 322 10.95 6.16 -9.70
N GLU A 323 11.61 5.81 -10.82
CA GLU A 323 12.41 4.56 -10.92
C GLU A 323 13.59 4.49 -9.96
N LYS A 324 14.09 5.64 -9.52
CA LYS A 324 15.25 5.70 -8.63
C LYS A 324 14.81 5.73 -7.18
N ILE A 325 13.80 6.53 -6.86
CA ILE A 325 13.37 6.76 -5.49
C ILE A 325 12.58 5.57 -4.95
N LEU A 326 11.57 5.09 -5.69
CA LEU A 326 10.64 4.08 -5.16
C LEU A 326 11.33 2.73 -4.87
N PRO A 327 12.14 2.14 -5.77
CA PRO A 327 12.82 0.88 -5.46
C PRO A 327 13.80 0.98 -4.30
N TYR A 328 14.41 2.15 -4.10
CA TYR A 328 15.28 2.39 -2.97
C TYR A 328 14.48 2.47 -1.66
N LEU A 329 13.40 3.27 -1.64
CA LEU A 329 12.50 3.36 -0.48
C LEU A 329 11.92 2.00 -0.10
N MET A 330 11.47 1.20 -1.07
CA MET A 330 10.99 -0.16 -0.82
C MET A 330 12.00 -1.01 -0.04
N LYS A 331 13.27 -0.99 -0.43
CA LYS A 331 14.32 -1.75 0.25
C LYS A 331 14.53 -1.25 1.68
N LEU A 332 14.47 0.07 1.89
CA LEU A 332 14.60 0.67 3.20
C LEU A 332 13.44 0.29 4.12
N ILE A 333 12.19 0.45 3.70
CA ILE A 333 11.03 0.19 4.57
C ILE A 333 10.91 -1.30 4.97
N CYS A 334 11.56 -2.21 4.24
CA CYS A 334 11.52 -3.64 4.56
C CYS A 334 12.48 -4.05 5.67
N PHE A 335 13.34 -3.15 6.19
CA PHE A 335 14.15 -3.53 7.34
C PHE A 335 13.30 -3.94 8.56
N PRO A 336 13.80 -4.82 9.43
CA PRO A 336 13.05 -5.36 10.58
C PRO A 336 12.37 -4.30 11.46
N ASN A 337 13.07 -3.19 11.69
CA ASN A 337 12.62 -2.08 12.54
C ASN A 337 11.45 -1.29 11.92
N TYR A 338 11.27 -1.37 10.60
CA TYR A 338 10.19 -0.71 9.88
C TYR A 338 9.04 -1.72 9.67
N LEU A 339 8.80 -2.17 8.43
CA LEU A 339 7.71 -3.07 8.08
C LEU A 339 7.97 -4.52 8.48
N GLY A 340 9.24 -4.94 8.57
CA GLY A 340 9.62 -6.29 9.00
C GLY A 340 9.14 -7.40 8.07
N VAL A 341 9.20 -7.15 6.77
CA VAL A 341 9.02 -8.15 5.71
C VAL A 341 10.37 -8.53 5.13
N ASP A 342 10.46 -9.68 4.47
CA ASP A 342 11.75 -10.16 3.95
C ASP A 342 12.22 -9.33 2.75
N LYS A 343 13.20 -8.44 2.99
CA LYS A 343 13.83 -7.63 1.93
C LYS A 343 14.47 -8.47 0.82
N MET A 344 14.85 -9.73 1.08
CA MET A 344 15.41 -10.62 0.05
C MET A 344 14.36 -11.05 -0.97
N LYS A 345 13.07 -10.92 -0.62
CA LYS A 345 11.95 -11.14 -1.54
C LYS A 345 11.72 -9.94 -2.48
N ILE A 346 12.35 -8.78 -2.25
CA ILE A 346 12.22 -7.63 -3.15
C ILE A 346 12.89 -7.92 -4.50
N ARG A 347 12.17 -7.73 -5.60
CA ARG A 347 12.71 -7.83 -6.97
C ARG A 347 13.17 -6.44 -7.41
N ASP A 348 14.38 -6.33 -7.93
CA ASP A 348 14.87 -5.10 -8.58
C ASP A 348 15.32 -5.45 -10.00
N SER A 349 14.35 -5.59 -10.89
CA SER A 349 14.57 -5.88 -12.31
C SER A 349 13.96 -4.79 -13.20
N VAL A 350 14.45 -4.67 -14.44
CA VAL A 350 13.90 -3.71 -15.42
C VAL A 350 12.41 -3.96 -15.68
N GLN A 351 12.00 -5.23 -15.72
CA GLN A 351 10.58 -5.60 -15.88
C GLN A 351 9.76 -5.15 -14.68
N TYR A 352 10.29 -5.31 -13.46
CA TYR A 352 9.63 -4.88 -12.24
C TYR A 352 9.42 -3.36 -12.22
N ARG A 353 10.40 -2.56 -12.66
CA ARG A 353 10.28 -1.10 -12.75
C ARG A 353 9.13 -0.65 -13.67
N LYS A 354 8.88 -1.37 -14.77
CA LYS A 354 7.73 -1.11 -15.64
C LYS A 354 6.39 -1.34 -14.94
N GLU A 355 6.32 -2.31 -14.03
CA GLU A 355 5.11 -2.61 -13.27
C GLU A 355 4.81 -1.53 -12.24
N ILE A 356 5.84 -0.91 -11.64
CA ILE A 356 5.71 0.27 -10.77
C ILE A 356 4.95 1.39 -11.50
N PHE A 357 5.23 1.61 -12.78
CA PHE A 357 4.55 2.67 -13.53
C PHE A 357 3.10 2.35 -13.86
N ASN A 358 2.83 1.10 -14.25
CA ASN A 358 1.45 0.66 -14.46
C ASN A 358 0.65 0.81 -13.16
N PHE A 359 1.26 0.53 -12.01
CA PHE A 359 0.68 0.76 -10.70
C PHE A 359 0.38 2.26 -10.46
N ILE A 360 1.37 3.14 -10.60
CA ILE A 360 1.21 4.59 -10.37
C ILE A 360 0.10 5.19 -11.25
N GLY A 361 -0.02 4.75 -12.50
CA GLY A 361 -1.03 5.27 -13.42
C GLY A 361 -2.46 4.74 -13.19
N SER A 362 -2.63 3.63 -12.46
CA SER A 362 -3.92 2.92 -12.42
C SER A 362 -4.68 3.00 -11.09
N GLN A 363 -4.08 3.51 -10.00
CA GLN A 363 -4.66 3.38 -8.63
C GLN A 363 -4.57 4.61 -7.74
N ILE A 364 -4.46 5.80 -8.34
CA ILE A 364 -4.37 7.03 -7.55
C ILE A 364 -5.64 7.23 -6.72
N ASP A 365 -6.81 6.90 -7.25
CA ASP A 365 -8.09 7.20 -6.59
C ASP A 365 -8.25 6.48 -5.24
N ASN A 366 -7.85 5.21 -5.17
CA ASN A 366 -7.97 4.41 -3.94
C ASN A 366 -7.02 4.88 -2.83
N LEU A 367 -5.93 5.57 -3.17
CA LEU A 367 -4.88 5.99 -2.23
C LEU A 367 -4.86 7.50 -1.96
N LYS A 368 -5.61 8.30 -2.75
CA LYS A 368 -5.53 9.76 -2.74
C LYS A 368 -5.89 10.38 -1.39
N ASP A 369 -6.95 9.88 -0.77
CA ASP A 369 -7.40 10.38 0.53
C ASP A 369 -6.37 10.05 1.60
N PHE A 370 -5.81 8.84 1.55
CA PHE A 370 -4.77 8.43 2.49
C PHE A 370 -3.44 9.20 2.29
N ILE A 371 -3.06 9.52 1.05
CA ILE A 371 -1.93 10.42 0.78
C ILE A 371 -2.13 11.79 1.44
N SER A 372 -3.37 12.29 1.44
CA SER A 372 -3.73 13.56 2.09
C SER A 372 -3.58 13.47 3.60
N GLU A 373 -4.01 12.36 4.20
CA GLU A 373 -3.86 12.12 5.63
C GLU A 373 -2.40 11.94 6.07
N ILE A 374 -1.57 11.31 5.24
CA ILE A 374 -0.13 11.23 5.49
C ILE A 374 0.50 12.63 5.45
N ALA A 375 0.12 13.47 4.50
CA ALA A 375 0.61 14.85 4.44
C ALA A 375 0.21 15.64 5.69
N ASN A 376 -1.04 15.50 6.14
CA ASN A 376 -1.54 16.10 7.38
C ASN A 376 -0.77 15.62 8.62
N PHE A 377 -0.45 14.34 8.69
CA PHE A 377 0.38 13.76 9.74
C PHE A 377 1.78 14.40 9.76
N CYS A 378 2.43 14.54 8.60
CA CYS A 378 3.75 15.18 8.50
C CYS A 378 3.75 16.61 9.04
N ILE A 379 2.71 17.41 8.73
CA ILE A 379 2.55 18.78 9.23
C ILE A 379 2.50 18.80 10.77
N LYS A 380 1.72 17.89 11.36
CA LYS A 380 1.58 17.79 12.83
C LYS A 380 2.91 17.38 13.47
N PHE A 381 3.61 16.41 12.88
CA PHE A 381 4.88 15.90 13.38
C PHE A 381 6.01 16.95 13.35
N GLU A 382 6.10 17.76 12.31
CA GLU A 382 7.10 18.84 12.23
C GLU A 382 6.84 19.93 13.28
N LYS A 383 5.58 20.29 13.53
CA LYS A 383 5.20 21.24 14.58
C LYS A 383 5.58 20.74 15.97
N SER A 384 5.33 19.46 16.29
CA SER A 384 5.67 18.89 17.60
C SER A 384 7.17 18.77 17.87
N ASN A 385 8.01 18.79 16.83
CA ASN A 385 9.47 18.74 16.97
C ASN A 385 10.13 20.14 17.00
N THR A 386 9.38 21.20 16.73
CA THR A 386 9.87 22.58 16.77
C THR A 386 9.46 23.33 18.05
N GLU A 387 8.52 22.78 18.82
CA GLU A 387 8.20 23.13 20.21
C GLU A 387 9.08 22.35 21.20
#